data_AF-A0AA85BI50-F1
#
_entry.id   AF-A0AA85BI50-F1
#
_cell.length_a   1.000
_cell.length_b   1.000
_cell.length_c   1.000
_cell.angle_alpha   90.00
_cell.angle_beta   90.00
_cell.angle_gamma   90.00
#
_symmetry.space_group_name_H-M   'P 1'
#
loop_
_entity.id
_entity.type
_entity.pdbx_description
1 polymer ?
#
loop_
_entity_poly.entity_id
_entity_poly.type
_entity_poly.pdbx_seq_one_letter_code
_entity_poly.pdbx_strand_id
1 'polypeptide(L)'
;MIHSVFILLFVVQTAIFSVESNKINLVAKRNIDDNSTLAECDTCLAGMNLVHYILSENYWVEIYMIAAQQLCQSIPSESLRNTCLKYVNNYLNNTLKILATAVNPDYICKALQACTNNTNSLTNRNIGFGQTISFILLKSHSDLVIYSLIILTIFI
;
A
#
# COMPACT_ATOMS: atom_id res chain seq x y z
N MET A 1 -26.82 -5.13 -20.52
CA MET A 1 -25.78 -6.02 -21.11
C MET A 1 -24.47 -5.28 -21.44
N ILE A 2 -24.51 -4.04 -21.94
CA ILE A 2 -23.31 -3.28 -22.32
C ILE A 2 -22.46 -2.84 -21.11
N HIS A 3 -23.10 -2.55 -19.96
CA HIS A 3 -22.42 -2.08 -18.74
C HIS A 3 -21.46 -3.11 -18.11
N SER A 4 -21.81 -4.41 -18.16
CA SER A 4 -20.98 -5.49 -17.67
C SER A 4 -19.72 -5.70 -18.52
N VAL A 5 -19.81 -5.38 -19.82
CA VAL A 5 -18.68 -5.46 -20.76
C VAL A 5 -17.67 -4.35 -20.48
N PHE A 6 -18.13 -3.13 -20.17
CA PHE A 6 -17.24 -2.02 -19.82
C PHE A 6 -16.49 -2.23 -18.50
N ILE A 7 -17.14 -2.78 -17.47
CA ILE A 7 -16.48 -3.10 -16.19
C ILE A 7 -15.42 -4.18 -16.40
N LEU A 8 -15.72 -5.21 -17.19
CA LEU A 8 -14.75 -6.25 -17.54
C LEU A 8 -13.57 -5.67 -18.33
N LEU A 9 -13.80 -4.76 -19.28
CA LEU A 9 -12.73 -4.10 -20.02
C LEU A 9 -11.86 -3.23 -19.12
N PHE A 10 -12.43 -2.53 -18.14
CA PHE A 10 -11.69 -1.71 -17.19
C PHE A 10 -10.85 -2.57 -16.23
N VAL A 11 -11.40 -3.66 -15.70
CA VAL A 11 -10.68 -4.64 -14.85
C VAL A 11 -9.57 -5.35 -15.63
N VAL A 12 -9.82 -5.68 -16.90
CA VAL A 12 -8.82 -6.30 -17.78
C VAL A 12 -7.70 -5.30 -18.08
N GLN A 13 -8.02 -4.02 -18.31
CA GLN A 13 -7.00 -2.99 -18.57
C GLN A 13 -6.12 -2.71 -17.35
N THR A 14 -6.68 -2.72 -16.13
CA THR A 14 -5.90 -2.55 -14.89
C THR A 14 -5.06 -3.79 -14.55
N ALA A 15 -5.56 -4.99 -14.86
CA ALA A 15 -4.80 -6.23 -14.72
C ALA A 15 -3.64 -6.30 -15.74
N ILE A 16 -3.85 -5.91 -17.00
CA ILE A 16 -2.81 -5.88 -18.04
C ILE A 16 -1.68 -4.90 -17.65
N PHE A 17 -2.01 -3.76 -17.03
CA PHE A 17 -1.01 -2.79 -16.57
C PHE A 17 -0.05 -3.35 -15.51
N SER A 18 -0.45 -4.41 -14.78
CA SER A 18 0.42 -5.09 -13.81
C SER A 18 1.41 -6.08 -14.45
N VAL A 19 1.25 -6.45 -15.72
CA VAL A 19 2.02 -7.54 -16.36
C VAL A 19 3.15 -7.04 -17.27
N GLU A 20 3.19 -5.77 -17.67
CA GLU A 20 4.28 -5.24 -18.52
C GLU A 20 5.47 -4.69 -17.70
N SER A 21 6.00 -5.48 -16.76
CA SER A 21 7.35 -5.26 -16.21
C SER A 21 8.39 -6.19 -16.84
N ASN A 22 8.03 -6.95 -17.88
CA ASN A 22 8.88 -8.01 -18.42
C ASN A 22 9.33 -7.72 -19.86
N LYS A 23 10.07 -6.62 -20.07
CA LYS A 23 11.08 -6.46 -21.13
C LYS A 23 11.78 -5.10 -21.06
N ILE A 24 12.80 -4.97 -20.20
CA ILE A 24 13.89 -4.02 -20.47
C ILE A 24 15.17 -4.85 -20.58
N ASN A 25 15.52 -5.17 -21.82
CA ASN A 25 16.75 -5.85 -22.14
C ASN A 25 17.90 -4.84 -22.24
N LEU A 26 19.01 -5.15 -21.54
CA LEU A 26 20.38 -4.75 -21.84
C LEU A 26 20.85 -3.35 -21.39
N VAL A 27 20.95 -3.16 -20.07
CA VAL A 27 22.08 -2.39 -19.52
C VAL A 27 23.18 -3.38 -19.19
N ALA A 28 24.34 -3.15 -19.83
CA ALA A 28 25.51 -3.98 -19.81
C ALA A 28 25.94 -4.44 -18.40
N LYS A 29 26.27 -5.73 -18.32
CA LYS A 29 26.99 -6.39 -17.22
C LYS A 29 28.19 -5.54 -16.74
N ARG A 30 28.08 -4.97 -15.53
CA ARG A 30 29.23 -4.62 -14.68
C ARG A 30 29.07 -5.37 -13.35
N ASN A 31 30.10 -6.17 -13.04
CA ASN A 31 30.44 -6.91 -11.82
C ASN A 31 29.30 -7.51 -10.95
N ILE A 32 29.37 -8.82 -10.81
CA ILE A 32 28.49 -9.66 -10.01
C ILE A 32 28.87 -9.48 -8.55
N ASP A 33 28.24 -8.49 -7.88
CA ASP A 33 28.19 -8.33 -6.41
C ASP A 33 27.53 -7.02 -5.86
N ASP A 34 27.06 -6.07 -6.68
CA ASP A 34 26.49 -4.78 -6.15
C ASP A 34 25.08 -4.44 -6.69
N ASN A 35 24.72 -4.92 -7.89
CA ASN A 35 23.45 -4.60 -8.54
C ASN A 35 22.23 -5.23 -7.82
N SER A 36 22.31 -6.52 -7.47
CA SER A 36 21.18 -7.24 -6.86
C SER A 36 20.87 -6.73 -5.46
N THR A 37 21.89 -6.48 -4.65
CA THR A 37 21.75 -5.95 -3.29
C THR A 37 21.19 -4.53 -3.28
N LEU A 38 21.53 -3.72 -4.30
CA LEU A 38 20.97 -2.37 -4.43
C LEU A 38 19.50 -2.41 -4.85
N ALA A 39 19.13 -3.28 -5.79
CA ALA A 39 17.74 -3.45 -6.21
C ALA A 39 16.85 -4.02 -5.08
N GLU A 40 17.38 -4.94 -4.27
CA GLU A 40 16.73 -5.48 -3.08
C GLU A 40 16.54 -4.41 -2.00
N CYS A 41 17.56 -3.58 -1.76
CA CYS A 41 17.48 -2.46 -0.83
C CYS A 41 16.45 -1.41 -1.26
N ASP A 42 16.51 -0.96 -2.53
CA ASP A 42 15.58 0.03 -3.08
C ASP A 42 14.12 -0.49 -3.01
N THR A 43 13.90 -1.77 -3.31
CA THR A 43 12.57 -2.40 -3.24
C THR A 43 12.08 -2.51 -1.79
N CYS A 44 12.95 -2.92 -0.87
CA CYS A 44 12.60 -2.99 0.54
C CYS A 44 12.24 -1.61 1.09
N LEU A 45 13.07 -0.59 0.81
CA LEU A 45 12.82 0.77 1.26
C LEU A 45 11.51 1.31 0.70
N ALA A 46 11.22 1.09 -0.58
CA ALA A 46 9.95 1.49 -1.18
C ALA A 46 8.75 0.81 -0.49
N GLY A 47 8.81 -0.50 -0.28
CA GLY A 47 7.76 -1.25 0.41
C GLY A 47 7.55 -0.79 1.85
N MET A 48 8.63 -0.60 2.60
CA MET A 48 8.55 -0.18 4.00
C MET A 48 8.10 1.28 4.15
N ASN A 49 8.46 2.16 3.22
CA ASN A 49 7.92 3.53 3.18
C ASN A 49 6.41 3.52 2.92
N LEU A 50 5.92 2.64 2.05
CA LEU A 50 4.48 2.47 1.84
C LEU A 50 3.78 1.97 3.11
N VAL A 51 4.35 0.98 3.80
CA VAL A 51 3.81 0.50 5.08
C VAL A 51 3.80 1.63 6.12
N HIS A 52 4.87 2.40 6.24
CA HIS A 52 4.95 3.53 7.15
C HIS A 52 3.87 4.58 6.84
N TYR A 53 3.68 4.91 5.56
CA TYR A 53 2.63 5.83 5.10
C TYR A 53 1.23 5.33 5.47
N ILE A 54 0.90 4.06 5.15
CA ILE A 54 -0.40 3.46 5.45
C ILE A 54 -0.69 3.50 6.96
N LEU A 55 0.31 3.31 7.80
CA LEU A 55 0.12 3.33 9.26
C LEU A 55 0.07 4.74 9.86
N SER A 56 0.65 5.73 9.19
CA SER A 56 0.75 7.11 9.67
C SER A 56 -0.45 7.98 9.27
N GLU A 57 -1.11 7.63 8.17
CA GLU A 57 -2.27 8.36 7.66
C GLU A 57 -3.55 7.98 8.40
N ASN A 58 -4.25 8.98 8.92
CA ASN A 58 -5.51 8.78 9.66
C ASN A 58 -6.58 8.08 8.81
N TYR A 59 -6.60 8.31 7.49
CA TYR A 59 -7.54 7.67 6.57
C TYR A 59 -7.45 6.15 6.62
N TRP A 60 -6.25 5.59 6.48
CA TRP A 60 -6.05 4.14 6.49
C TRP A 60 -6.32 3.54 7.86
N VAL A 61 -5.95 4.23 8.94
CA VAL A 61 -6.26 3.83 10.33
C VAL A 61 -7.78 3.71 10.54
N GLU A 62 -8.56 4.65 10.02
CA GLU A 62 -10.02 4.62 10.10
C GLU A 62 -10.61 3.42 9.35
N ILE A 63 -10.12 3.14 8.14
CA ILE A 63 -10.54 1.97 7.35
C ILE A 63 -10.27 0.66 8.12
N TYR A 64 -9.09 0.51 8.74
CA TYR A 64 -8.79 -0.66 9.55
C TYR A 64 -9.68 -0.77 10.80
N MET A 65 -10.02 0.34 11.43
CA MET A 65 -10.96 0.36 12.55
C MET A 65 -12.35 -0.12 12.13
N ILE A 66 -12.87 0.36 11.00
CA ILE A 66 -14.17 -0.05 10.46
C ILE A 66 -14.17 -1.55 10.15
N ALA A 67 -13.13 -2.04 9.47
CA ALA A 67 -13.00 -3.46 9.14
C ALA A 67 -12.98 -4.33 10.41
N ALA A 68 -12.22 -3.93 11.44
CA ALA A 68 -12.17 -4.65 12.70
C ALA A 68 -13.52 -4.63 13.44
N GLN A 69 -14.24 -3.51 13.40
CA GLN A 69 -15.59 -3.42 13.97
C GLN A 69 -16.59 -4.33 13.24
N GLN A 70 -16.53 -4.41 11.90
CA GLN A 70 -17.37 -5.32 11.11
C GLN A 70 -17.08 -6.80 11.42
N LEU A 71 -15.81 -7.15 11.65
CA LEU A 71 -15.45 -8.49 12.11
C LEU A 71 -16.07 -8.78 13.49
N CYS A 72 -16.02 -7.84 14.42
CA CYS A 72 -16.68 -7.99 15.72
C CYS A 72 -18.21 -8.16 15.58
N GLN A 73 -18.85 -7.44 14.65
CA GLN A 73 -20.29 -7.54 14.42
C GLN A 73 -20.72 -8.92 13.88
N SER A 74 -19.82 -9.62 13.19
CA SER A 74 -20.06 -10.97 12.67
C SER A 74 -20.09 -12.05 13.77
N ILE A 75 -19.75 -11.70 15.01
CA ILE A 75 -19.77 -12.62 16.15
C ILE A 75 -21.21 -12.77 16.67
N PRO A 76 -21.78 -13.99 16.71
CA PRO A 76 -23.17 -14.20 17.15
C PRO A 76 -23.38 -13.99 18.65
N SER A 77 -22.37 -14.33 19.46
CA SER A 77 -22.41 -14.15 20.91
C SER A 77 -22.26 -12.68 21.28
N GLU A 78 -23.26 -12.12 21.95
CA GLU A 78 -23.27 -10.70 22.35
C GLU A 78 -22.12 -10.36 23.31
N SER A 79 -21.85 -11.22 24.29
CA SER A 79 -20.75 -11.01 25.25
C SER A 79 -19.38 -10.98 24.56
N LEU A 80 -19.17 -11.86 23.59
CA LEU A 80 -17.92 -11.92 22.83
C LEU A 80 -17.80 -10.74 21.85
N ARG A 81 -18.91 -10.35 21.21
CA ARG A 81 -18.98 -9.14 20.36
C ARG A 81 -18.63 -7.88 21.14
N ASN A 82 -19.22 -7.68 22.32
CA ASN A 82 -18.95 -6.53 23.16
C ASN A 82 -17.50 -6.49 23.64
N THR A 83 -16.94 -7.66 23.96
CA THR A 83 -15.51 -7.80 24.27
C THR A 83 -14.66 -7.39 23.07
N CYS A 84 -14.91 -7.96 21.89
CA CYS A 84 -14.20 -7.63 20.65
C CYS A 84 -14.22 -6.12 20.35
N LEU A 85 -15.40 -5.48 20.40
CA LEU A 85 -15.54 -4.04 20.17
C LEU A 85 -14.75 -3.21 21.18
N LYS A 86 -14.75 -3.61 22.45
CA LYS A 86 -13.94 -2.97 23.49
C LYS A 86 -12.45 -3.08 23.17
N TYR A 87 -11.99 -4.24 22.67
CA TYR A 87 -10.59 -4.41 22.28
C TYR A 87 -10.23 -3.54 21.08
N VAL A 88 -11.06 -3.53 20.03
CA VAL A 88 -10.84 -2.72 18.84
C VAL A 88 -10.77 -1.23 19.19
N ASN A 89 -11.78 -0.72 19.91
CA ASN A 89 -11.86 0.72 20.20
C ASN A 89 -10.75 1.21 21.14
N ASN A 90 -10.31 0.39 22.09
CA ASN A 90 -9.33 0.81 23.10
C ASN A 90 -7.88 0.54 22.70
N TYR A 91 -7.63 -0.52 21.92
CA TYR A 91 -6.26 -0.95 21.65
C TYR A 91 -5.86 -0.78 20.18
N LEU A 92 -6.75 -0.99 19.21
CA LEU A 92 -6.35 -1.05 17.80
C LEU A 92 -5.77 0.29 17.31
N ASN A 93 -6.44 1.41 17.60
CA ASN A 93 -5.98 2.74 17.19
C ASN A 93 -4.57 3.05 17.74
N ASN A 94 -4.37 2.87 19.05
CA ASN A 94 -3.05 3.09 19.66
C ASN A 94 -2.01 2.10 19.14
N THR A 95 -2.38 0.85 18.89
CA THR A 95 -1.47 -0.17 18.34
C THR A 95 -0.98 0.22 16.95
N LEU A 96 -1.87 0.67 16.07
CA LEU A 96 -1.52 1.12 14.71
C LEU A 96 -0.59 2.35 14.74
N LYS A 97 -0.84 3.31 15.64
CA LYS A 97 0.04 4.49 15.82
C LYS A 97 1.43 4.14 16.36
N ILE A 98 1.50 3.22 17.32
CA ILE A 98 2.77 2.71 17.84
C ILE A 98 3.52 1.98 16.72
N LEU A 99 2.82 1.17 15.92
CA LEU A 99 3.43 0.47 14.79
C LEU A 99 3.96 1.45 13.74
N ALA A 100 3.23 2.52 13.42
CA ALA A 100 3.71 3.57 12.52
C ALA A 100 5.07 4.14 12.99
N THR A 101 5.19 4.37 14.31
CA THR A 101 6.42 4.89 14.91
C THR A 101 7.55 3.87 14.92
N ALA A 102 7.22 2.58 15.10
CA ALA A 102 8.20 1.49 15.13
C ALA A 102 8.72 1.10 13.74
N VAL A 103 7.91 1.32 12.69
CA VAL A 103 8.29 1.04 11.31
C VAL A 103 9.23 2.13 10.81
N ASN A 104 10.53 1.91 11.01
CA ASN A 104 11.60 2.67 10.37
C ASN A 104 12.11 1.87 9.14
N PRO A 105 11.87 2.33 7.90
CA PRO A 105 12.26 1.62 6.68
C PRO A 105 13.74 1.25 6.62
N ASP A 106 14.64 2.17 6.99
CA ASP A 106 16.07 1.92 6.98
C ASP A 106 16.48 0.84 7.98
N TYR A 107 15.94 0.90 9.20
CA TYR A 107 16.23 -0.09 10.23
C TYR A 107 15.72 -1.47 9.84
N ILE A 108 14.49 -1.56 9.34
CA ILE A 108 13.87 -2.83 8.96
C ILE A 108 14.59 -3.44 7.76
N CYS A 109 14.91 -2.65 6.73
CA CYS A 109 15.59 -3.17 5.55
C CYS A 109 17.04 -3.58 5.84
N LYS A 110 17.72 -2.94 6.80
CA LYS A 110 19.01 -3.41 7.33
C LYS A 110 18.87 -4.68 8.16
N ALA A 111 17.84 -4.77 9.01
CA ALA A 111 17.57 -5.95 9.83
C ALA A 111 17.24 -7.19 8.97
N LEU A 112 16.54 -6.99 7.86
CA LEU A 112 16.27 -8.00 6.85
C LEU A 112 17.48 -8.32 5.95
N GLN A 113 18.62 -7.66 6.17
CA GLN A 113 19.84 -7.75 5.36
C GLN A 113 19.65 -7.37 3.89
N ALA A 114 18.52 -6.74 3.54
CA ALA A 114 18.25 -6.22 2.21
C ALA A 114 19.11 -4.98 1.90
N CYS A 115 19.44 -4.19 2.94
CA CYS A 115 20.36 -3.05 2.84
C CYS A 115 21.61 -3.30 3.69
N THR A 116 22.79 -2.97 3.18
CA THR A 116 24.03 -3.00 3.97
C THR A 116 24.27 -1.66 4.66
N ASN A 117 25.12 -1.64 5.70
CA ASN A 117 25.41 -0.42 6.47
C ASN A 117 26.11 0.70 5.66
N ASN A 118 26.55 0.40 4.44
CA ASN A 118 27.37 1.29 3.61
C ASN A 118 26.67 1.77 2.33
N THR A 119 25.40 1.44 2.13
CA THR A 119 24.63 2.02 1.02
C THR A 119 24.20 3.41 1.42
N ASN A 120 25.01 4.41 1.05
CA ASN A 120 24.57 5.79 0.98
C ASN A 120 23.43 5.88 -0.06
N SER A 121 22.18 5.65 0.37
CA SER A 121 20.96 5.82 -0.42
C SER A 121 20.61 7.28 -0.71
N LEU A 122 21.61 8.17 -0.67
CA LEU A 122 21.55 9.54 -1.18
C LEU A 122 22.30 9.67 -2.50
N THR A 123 22.39 8.58 -3.28
CA THR A 123 22.69 8.77 -4.70
C THR A 123 21.47 9.45 -5.29
N ASN A 124 21.60 10.75 -5.60
CA ASN A 124 20.71 11.50 -6.47
C ASN A 124 20.56 10.74 -7.80
N ARG A 125 19.71 9.72 -7.80
CA ARG A 125 19.24 9.06 -9.00
C ARG A 125 17.85 9.61 -9.21
N ASN A 126 17.70 10.34 -10.31
CA ASN A 126 16.41 10.50 -10.97
C ASN A 126 15.90 9.11 -11.38
N ILE A 127 15.47 8.31 -10.40
CA ILE A 127 14.72 7.08 -10.61
C ILE A 127 13.28 7.55 -10.65
N GLY A 128 12.69 7.53 -11.83
CA GLY A 128 11.27 7.82 -12.07
C GLY A 128 10.37 6.78 -11.43
N PHE A 129 10.30 6.77 -10.10
CA PHE A 129 9.25 6.14 -9.30
C PHE A 129 8.73 7.08 -8.19
N GLY A 130 9.23 8.33 -8.14
CA GLY A 130 8.85 9.37 -7.19
C GLY A 130 7.63 10.21 -7.57
N GLN A 131 6.88 9.86 -8.62
CA GLN A 131 5.63 10.56 -8.96
C GLN A 131 4.39 9.66 -8.95
N THR A 132 4.53 8.34 -8.97
CA THR A 132 3.38 7.43 -9.03
C THR A 132 2.66 7.24 -7.69
N ILE A 133 3.30 7.50 -6.54
CA ILE A 133 2.62 7.43 -5.23
C ILE A 133 1.61 8.58 -5.08
N SER A 134 1.96 9.81 -5.46
CA SER A 134 0.98 10.91 -5.54
C SER A 134 -0.14 10.59 -6.52
N PHE A 135 0.14 9.92 -7.65
CA PHE A 135 -0.91 9.45 -8.55
C PHE A 135 -1.79 8.37 -7.92
N ILE A 136 -1.27 7.37 -7.21
CA ILE A 136 -2.07 6.31 -6.57
C ILE A 136 -2.96 6.88 -5.44
N LEU A 137 -2.43 7.82 -4.64
CA LEU A 137 -3.18 8.47 -3.56
C LEU A 137 -4.21 9.47 -4.08
N LEU A 138 -3.89 10.26 -5.13
CA LEU A 138 -4.86 11.11 -5.81
C LEU A 138 -5.92 10.29 -6.53
N LYS A 139 -5.56 9.14 -7.12
CA LYS A 139 -6.45 8.21 -7.84
C LYS A 139 -7.42 7.52 -6.88
N SER A 140 -6.97 7.12 -5.69
CA SER A 140 -7.84 6.58 -4.62
C SER A 140 -8.92 7.58 -4.18
N HIS A 141 -8.59 8.86 -4.03
CA HIS A 141 -9.55 9.89 -3.62
C HIS A 141 -10.49 10.31 -4.74
N SER A 142 -9.98 10.45 -5.97
CA SER A 142 -10.80 10.88 -7.12
C SER A 142 -11.66 9.75 -7.70
N ASP A 143 -11.23 8.49 -7.63
CA ASP A 143 -12.05 7.35 -8.06
C ASP A 143 -13.24 7.13 -7.12
N LEU A 144 -13.11 7.37 -5.80
CA LEU A 144 -14.23 7.27 -4.86
C LEU A 144 -15.28 8.38 -5.08
N VAL A 145 -14.84 9.60 -5.39
CA VAL A 145 -15.72 10.75 -5.71
C VAL A 145 -16.38 10.58 -7.08
N ILE A 146 -15.64 10.10 -8.09
CA ILE A 146 -16.18 9.80 -9.42
C ILE A 146 -17.18 8.65 -9.34
N TYR A 147 -16.90 7.58 -8.60
CA TYR A 147 -17.84 6.48 -8.39
C TYR A 147 -19.13 6.96 -7.71
N SER A 148 -19.02 7.86 -6.73
CA SER A 148 -20.18 8.47 -6.05
C SER A 148 -21.00 9.38 -6.98
N LEU A 149 -20.36 10.17 -7.85
CA LEU A 149 -21.02 11.02 -8.84
C LEU A 149 -21.70 10.20 -9.95
N ILE A 150 -21.07 9.12 -10.41
CA ILE A 150 -21.63 8.21 -11.42
C ILE A 150 -22.88 7.52 -10.88
N ILE A 151 -22.86 7.03 -9.64
CA ILE A 151 -24.02 6.45 -8.97
C ILE A 151 -25.17 7.48 -8.94
N LEU A 152 -24.90 8.74 -8.58
CA LEU A 152 -25.92 9.79 -8.51
C LEU A 152 -26.56 10.10 -9.88
N THR A 153 -25.80 10.05 -10.97
CA THR A 153 -26.30 10.26 -12.34
C THR A 153 -27.05 9.07 -12.94
N ILE A 154 -26.89 7.87 -12.37
CA ILE A 154 -27.62 6.67 -12.78
C ILE A 154 -28.97 6.56 -12.04
N PHE A 155 -29.09 7.18 -10.86
CA PHE A 155 -30.30 7.17 -10.04
C PHE A 155 -31.25 8.36 -10.28
N ILE A 156 -30.93 9.24 -11.23
CA ILE A 156 -31.81 10.31 -11.78
C ILE A 156 -32.23 9.89 -13.19
#